data_AF-A0ABD1SLJ5-F1
#
_entry.id   AF-A0ABD1SLJ5-F1
#
_cell.length_a   1.000
_cell.length_b   1.000
_cell.length_c   1.000
_cell.angle_alpha   90.00
_cell.angle_beta   90.00
_cell.angle_gamma   90.00
#
_symmetry.space_group_name_H-M   'P 1'
#
loop_
_entity.id
_entity.type
_entity.pdbx_description
1 polymer ?
#
loop_
_entity_poly.entity_id
_entity_poly.type
_entity_poly.pdbx_seq_one_letter_code
_entity_poly.pdbx_strand_id
1 'polypeptide(L)'
;MDQLDGPGGKRNSSALSPKHELKKRVPWTEEEHRLFLLGLKKYGKGDWRNISRNFVMTRTPTQVASHAQKYFIRQLSGGKDERRSSIHDRTTVNLTRSKL
;
A
#
# COMPACT_ATOMS: atom_id res chain seq x y z
N MET A 1 -0.14 -9.33 43.80
CA MET A 1 0.59 -8.27 43.05
C MET A 1 1.16 -8.98 41.85
N ASP A 2 0.26 -9.32 40.93
CA ASP A 2 0.50 -10.30 39.87
C ASP A 2 1.28 -9.61 38.76
N GLN A 3 2.54 -10.02 38.60
CA GLN A 3 3.46 -9.58 37.57
C GLN A 3 2.95 -10.05 36.20
N LEU A 4 2.76 -9.11 35.29
CA LEU A 4 2.48 -9.35 33.87
C LEU A 4 3.76 -9.83 33.16
N ASP A 5 3.83 -11.10 32.78
CA ASP A 5 4.78 -11.57 31.76
C ASP A 5 4.13 -11.38 30.38
N GLY A 6 4.69 -10.46 29.59
CA GLY A 6 4.33 -10.25 28.19
C GLY A 6 5.56 -10.45 27.32
N PRO A 7 5.55 -11.37 26.33
CA PRO A 7 6.72 -11.58 25.48
C PRO A 7 6.89 -10.40 24.51
N GLY A 8 8.03 -9.71 24.67
CA GLY A 8 8.46 -8.60 23.83
C GLY A 8 8.73 -9.02 22.38
N GLY A 9 7.93 -8.51 21.45
CA GLY A 9 8.17 -8.57 20.02
C GLY A 9 9.23 -7.56 19.57
N LYS A 10 10.51 -7.81 19.87
CA LYS A 10 11.66 -7.12 19.26
C LYS A 10 11.72 -7.45 17.77
N ARG A 11 11.17 -6.59 16.91
CA ARG A 11 11.46 -6.67 15.46
C ARG A 11 12.78 -5.93 15.16
N ASN A 12 13.89 -6.59 15.47
CA ASN A 12 15.17 -6.26 14.86
C ASN A 12 15.11 -6.63 13.37
N SER A 13 15.21 -5.65 12.49
CA SER A 13 15.50 -5.89 11.07
C SER A 13 16.59 -4.93 10.61
N SER A 14 17.77 -5.07 11.22
CA SER A 14 19.02 -4.52 10.71
C SER A 14 19.89 -5.69 10.24
N ALA A 15 19.76 -6.09 8.97
CA ALA A 15 20.87 -6.62 8.17
C ALA A 15 20.44 -6.94 6.72
N LEU A 16 21.13 -6.27 5.77
CA LEU A 16 21.49 -6.72 4.41
C LEU A 16 20.49 -6.50 3.25
N SER A 17 20.50 -5.29 2.68
CA SER A 17 20.81 -5.14 1.24
C SER A 17 21.39 -3.73 0.96
N PRO A 18 22.51 -3.61 0.24
CA PRO A 18 23.13 -2.32 -0.07
C PRO A 18 22.50 -1.72 -1.35
N LYS A 19 22.33 -0.39 -1.34
CA LYS A 19 22.03 0.50 -2.50
C LYS A 19 20.58 0.71 -2.94
N HIS A 20 19.62 0.75 -2.03
CA HIS A 20 18.52 1.70 -2.23
C HIS A 20 18.62 2.79 -1.18
N GLU A 21 19.55 3.71 -1.45
CA GLU A 21 19.48 5.07 -0.94
C GLU A 21 18.03 5.50 -0.89
N LEU A 22 17.65 6.25 0.14
CA LEU A 22 16.33 6.79 0.43
C LEU A 22 15.81 7.61 -0.77
N LYS A 23 15.49 6.94 -1.87
CA LYS A 23 14.96 7.48 -3.10
C LYS A 23 13.53 7.82 -2.72
N LYS A 24 13.33 9.13 -2.54
CA LYS A 24 12.04 9.82 -2.52
C LYS A 24 11.02 8.97 -3.27
N ARG A 25 9.88 8.66 -2.62
CA ARG A 25 8.81 7.80 -3.17
C ARG A 25 8.52 8.20 -4.62
N VAL A 26 9.12 7.50 -5.58
CA VAL A 26 8.98 7.84 -7.00
C VAL A 26 7.53 7.50 -7.36
N PRO A 27 6.69 8.49 -7.73
CA PRO A 27 5.32 8.24 -8.11
C PRO A 27 5.28 7.32 -9.34
N TRP A 28 4.19 6.58 -9.53
CA TRP A 28 3.99 5.79 -10.74
C TRP A 28 3.82 6.72 -11.93
N THR A 29 4.64 6.56 -12.96
CA THR A 29 4.45 7.30 -14.21
C THR A 29 3.32 6.69 -15.03
N GLU A 30 2.74 7.48 -15.93
CA GLU A 30 1.71 6.96 -16.84
C GLU A 30 2.25 5.81 -17.71
N GLU A 31 3.51 5.88 -18.12
CA GLU A 31 4.14 4.83 -18.92
C GLU A 31 4.26 3.51 -18.14
N GLU A 32 4.78 3.58 -16.91
CA GLU A 32 4.83 2.40 -16.03
C GLU A 32 3.43 1.84 -15.77
N HIS A 33 2.42 2.71 -15.67
CA HIS A 33 1.05 2.28 -15.49
C HIS A 33 0.48 1.59 -16.73
N ARG A 34 0.75 2.10 -17.94
CA ARG A 34 0.35 1.45 -19.20
C ARG A 34 0.96 0.05 -19.33
N LEU A 35 2.25 -0.08 -19.03
CA LEU A 35 2.95 -1.36 -19.02
C LEU A 35 2.37 -2.32 -17.98
N PHE A 36 2.01 -1.82 -16.79
CA PHE A 36 1.31 -2.61 -15.78
C PHE A 36 -0.05 -3.14 -16.30
N LEU A 37 -0.86 -2.33 -16.97
CA LEU A 37 -2.14 -2.75 -17.54
C LEU A 37 -1.95 -3.78 -18.67
N LEU A 38 -0.93 -3.61 -19.50
CA LEU A 38 -0.59 -4.57 -20.55
C LEU A 38 -0.13 -5.91 -19.94
N GLY A 39 0.66 -5.85 -18.86
CA GLY A 39 1.06 -7.01 -18.09
C GLY A 39 -0.12 -7.73 -17.44
N LEU A 40 -1.08 -6.98 -16.88
CA LEU A 40 -2.35 -7.54 -16.38
C LEU A 40 -3.13 -8.25 -17.49
N LYS A 41 -3.18 -7.69 -18.70
CA LYS A 41 -3.87 -8.32 -19.85
C LYS A 41 -3.16 -9.60 -20.30
N LYS A 42 -1.83 -9.66 -20.23
CA LYS A 42 -1.03 -10.80 -20.70
C LYS A 42 -0.94 -11.94 -19.69
N TYR A 43 -0.64 -11.64 -18.43
CA TYR A 43 -0.39 -12.65 -17.38
C TYR A 43 -1.57 -12.83 -16.42
N GLY A 44 -2.50 -11.88 -16.36
CA GLY A 44 -3.61 -11.91 -15.42
C GLY A 44 -3.28 -11.35 -14.04
N LYS A 45 -4.28 -11.39 -13.15
CA LYS A 45 -4.19 -10.89 -11.78
C LYS A 45 -3.50 -11.94 -10.88
N GLY A 46 -2.41 -11.56 -10.22
CA GLY A 46 -1.68 -12.42 -9.28
C GLY A 46 -0.23 -12.66 -9.69
N ASP A 47 0.06 -12.60 -10.99
CA ASP A 47 1.39 -12.82 -11.57
C ASP A 47 2.31 -11.60 -11.50
N TRP A 48 2.41 -10.98 -10.32
CA TRP A 48 3.18 -9.75 -10.09
C TRP A 48 4.66 -9.88 -10.40
N ARG A 49 5.22 -11.09 -10.23
CA ARG A 49 6.63 -11.37 -10.57
C ARG A 49 6.87 -11.28 -12.08
N ASN A 50 5.98 -11.87 -12.88
CA ASN A 50 6.08 -11.83 -14.34
C ASN A 50 5.78 -10.42 -14.87
N ILE A 51 4.81 -9.72 -14.28
CA ILE A 51 4.49 -8.34 -14.65
C ILE A 51 5.67 -7.40 -14.35
N SER A 52 6.26 -7.49 -13.17
CA SER A 52 7.45 -6.71 -12.80
C SER A 52 8.62 -6.98 -13.74
N ARG A 53 8.95 -8.25 -14.01
CA ARG A 53 10.16 -8.60 -14.79
C ARG A 53 10.04 -8.29 -16.28
N ASN A 54 8.85 -8.39 -16.86
CA ASN A 54 8.67 -8.27 -18.32
C ASN A 54 8.07 -6.93 -18.76
N PHE A 55 7.33 -6.25 -17.88
CA PHE A 55 6.64 -5.01 -18.23
C PHE A 55 7.14 -3.83 -17.42
N VAL A 56 7.20 -3.96 -16.09
CA VAL A 56 7.54 -2.84 -15.20
C VAL A 56 8.88 -3.09 -14.51
N MET A 57 9.95 -3.17 -15.30
CA MET A 57 11.30 -3.55 -14.84
C MET A 57 11.87 -2.60 -13.79
N THR A 58 11.39 -1.35 -13.77
CA THR A 58 11.75 -0.30 -12.79
C THR A 58 11.11 -0.51 -11.42
N ARG A 59 10.12 -1.40 -11.30
CA ARG A 59 9.36 -1.65 -10.07
C ARG A 59 9.49 -3.09 -9.62
N THR A 60 9.67 -3.27 -8.32
CA THR A 60 9.78 -4.61 -7.73
C THR A 60 8.42 -5.31 -7.72
N PRO A 61 8.37 -6.66 -7.68
CA PRO A 61 7.11 -7.40 -7.63
C PRO A 61 6.21 -6.96 -6.47
N THR A 62 6.78 -6.61 -5.32
CA THR A 62 6.06 -6.08 -4.15
C THR A 62 5.44 -4.71 -4.42
N GLN A 63 6.14 -3.82 -5.14
CA GLN A 63 5.60 -2.52 -5.56
C GLN A 63 4.46 -2.71 -6.55
N VAL A 64 4.61 -3.64 -7.51
CA VAL A 64 3.55 -3.99 -8.47
C VAL A 64 2.32 -4.53 -7.75
N ALA A 65 2.48 -5.45 -6.78
CA ALA A 65 1.38 -5.97 -5.98
C ALA A 65 0.66 -4.86 -5.19
N SER A 66 1.44 -3.97 -4.55
CA SER A 66 0.91 -2.83 -3.80
C SER A 66 0.16 -1.85 -4.69
N HIS A 67 0.65 -1.62 -5.91
CA HIS A 67 0.00 -0.77 -6.90
C HIS A 67 -1.28 -1.41 -7.41
N ALA A 68 -1.25 -2.69 -7.75
CA ALA A 68 -2.41 -3.46 -8.17
C ALA A 68 -3.52 -3.41 -7.12
N GLN A 69 -3.19 -3.60 -5.83
CA GLN A 69 -4.15 -3.49 -4.74
C GLN A 69 -4.85 -2.12 -4.74
N LYS A 70 -4.08 -1.02 -4.75
CA LYS A 70 -4.63 0.34 -4.77
C LYS A 70 -5.43 0.64 -6.03
N TYR A 71 -4.94 0.17 -7.17
CA TYR A 71 -5.59 0.32 -8.46
C TYR A 71 -6.97 -0.35 -8.45
N PHE A 72 -7.07 -1.61 -8.01
CA PHE A 72 -8.35 -2.31 -7.94
C PHE A 72 -9.31 -1.69 -6.93
N ILE A 73 -8.83 -1.23 -5.77
CA ILE A 73 -9.68 -0.50 -4.82
C ILE A 73 -10.24 0.78 -5.46
N ARG A 74 -9.39 1.56 -6.16
CA ARG A 74 -9.81 2.79 -6.85
C ARG A 74 -10.76 2.52 -8.02
N GLN A 75 -10.59 1.40 -8.73
CA GLN A 75 -11.50 1.00 -9.80
C GLN A 75 -12.87 0.60 -9.26
N LEU A 76 -12.91 -0.14 -8.14
CA LEU A 76 -14.17 -0.52 -7.47
C LEU A 76 -14.90 0.69 -6.86
N SER A 77 -14.17 1.74 -6.44
CA SER A 77 -14.77 2.99 -5.93
C SER A 77 -15.27 3.95 -7.02
N GLY A 78 -15.14 3.60 -8.30
CA GLY A 78 -16.03 4.04 -9.39
C GLY A 78 -16.36 5.53 -9.50
N GLY A 79 -15.36 6.43 -9.54
CA GLY A 79 -15.58 7.80 -10.02
C GLY A 79 -16.33 8.77 -9.09
N LYS A 80 -16.52 8.44 -7.80
CA LYS A 80 -17.12 9.33 -6.79
C LYS A 80 -16.15 9.68 -5.65
N ASP A 81 -14.89 9.99 -5.96
CA ASP A 81 -13.90 10.53 -4.99
C ASP A 81 -14.22 12.00 -4.58
N GLU A 82 -15.43 12.51 -4.82
CA GLU A 82 -15.86 13.85 -4.33
C GLU A 82 -16.15 13.87 -2.81
N ARG A 83 -15.99 12.77 -2.07
CA ARG A 83 -16.12 12.82 -0.60
C ARG A 83 -15.13 11.94 0.13
N ARG A 84 -13.83 12.16 -0.12
CA ARG A 84 -12.92 12.06 1.03
C ARG A 84 -13.18 13.26 1.93
N SER A 85 -14.18 13.14 2.79
CA SER A 85 -14.39 14.10 3.87
C SER A 85 -13.08 14.27 4.62
N SER A 86 -12.71 15.52 4.88
CA SER A 86 -11.47 15.85 5.59
C SER A 86 -11.40 15.06 6.90
N ILE A 87 -10.25 14.45 7.19
CA ILE A 87 -9.98 13.81 8.48
C ILE A 87 -10.18 14.77 9.67
N HIS A 88 -10.14 16.08 9.40
CA HIS A 88 -10.30 17.16 10.37
C HIS A 88 -11.76 17.55 10.64
N ASP A 89 -12.76 17.00 9.93
CA ASP A 89 -14.18 17.27 10.20
C ASP A 89 -14.75 16.41 11.34
N ARG A 90 -13.86 15.68 12.04
CA ARG A 90 -14.18 14.83 13.21
C ARG A 90 -14.18 15.64 14.51
N THR A 91 -14.76 16.84 14.47
CA THR A 91 -14.88 17.74 15.62
C THR A 91 -15.71 17.05 16.72
N THR A 92 -15.02 16.55 17.75
CA THR A 92 -15.42 16.66 19.16
C THR A 92 -16.86 16.26 19.56
N VAL A 93 -17.40 15.13 19.12
CA VAL A 93 -18.61 14.56 19.76
C VAL A 93 -18.52 13.05 19.82
N ASN A 94 -17.95 12.52 20.91
CA ASN A 94 -18.27 11.21 21.51
C ASN A 94 -17.46 10.98 22.82
N LEU A 95 -17.33 12.03 23.65
CA LEU A 95 -16.90 11.92 25.04
C LEU A 95 -18.06 12.24 25.99
N THR A 96 -19.27 11.77 25.69
CA THR A 96 -20.45 11.92 26.58
C THR A 96 -21.45 10.79 26.37
N ARG A 97 -21.12 9.56 26.79
CA ARG A 97 -22.16 8.65 27.30
C ARG A 97 -21.53 7.51 28.10
N SER A 98 -22.11 7.28 29.28
CA SER A 98 -21.92 6.12 30.16
C SER A 98 -20.81 6.27 31.22
N LYS A 99 -21.10 7.09 32.24
CA LYS A 99 -20.80 6.69 33.62
C LYS A 99 -22.13 6.63 34.36
N LEU A 100 -22.57 5.40 34.60
CA LEU A 100 -23.56 5.08 35.62
C LEU A 100 -22.88 5.23 36.99
#